data_AF-A0A401MK72-F1
#
_entry.id   AF-A0A401MK72-F1
#
_cell.length_a   1.000
_cell.length_b   1.000
_cell.length_c   1.000
_cell.angle_alpha   90.00
_cell.angle_beta   90.00
_cell.angle_gamma   90.00
#
_symmetry.space_group_name_H-M   'P 1'
#
loop_
_entity.id
_entity.type
_entity.pdbx_description
1 polymer ?
#
loop_
_entity_poly.entity_id
_entity_poly.type
_entity_poly.pdbx_seq_one_letter_code
_entity_poly.pdbx_strand_id
1 'polypeptide(L)'
;MTTPTISSCTSVDEPDAPQLGELLVRSAADLRDRTAVQALVEERKLLARDNVRAALVTKQGGVMKCRWEGMAGRLYSLGLDDGERAFLGLVLSIVGVRQSYLSAAEHLDERRLKIVLQAMMRLAGNDRIAIGARL
;
A
#
# COMPACT_ATOMS: atom_id res chain seq x y z
N MET A 1 -12.80 33.00 42.80
CA MET A 1 -13.49 32.69 41.53
C MET A 1 -12.41 32.29 40.54
N THR A 2 -12.25 30.99 40.31
CA THR A 2 -11.13 30.42 39.55
C THR A 2 -11.68 29.93 38.21
N THR A 3 -11.20 30.51 37.11
CA THR A 3 -11.55 30.15 35.73
C THR A 3 -11.00 28.75 35.39
N PRO A 4 -11.76 27.84 34.76
CA PRO A 4 -11.21 26.58 34.30
C PRO A 4 -10.62 26.75 32.88
N THR A 5 -9.32 26.49 32.76
CA THR A 5 -8.64 26.28 31.47
C THR A 5 -9.05 24.92 30.93
N ILE A 6 -9.83 24.89 29.85
CA ILE A 6 -10.06 23.66 29.08
C ILE A 6 -8.81 23.41 28.24
N SER A 7 -7.96 22.51 28.74
CA SER A 7 -6.86 21.94 27.98
C SER A 7 -7.47 21.06 26.88
N SER A 8 -7.48 21.56 25.65
CA SER A 8 -7.88 20.78 24.48
C SER A 8 -6.75 19.82 24.15
N CYS A 9 -6.93 18.54 24.51
CA CYS A 9 -6.12 17.45 23.99
C CYS A 9 -6.22 17.46 22.47
N THR A 10 -5.14 17.84 21.80
CA THR A 10 -5.01 17.72 20.35
C THR A 10 -5.01 16.23 20.00
N SER A 11 -6.16 15.70 19.61
CA SER A 11 -6.23 14.43 18.90
C SER A 11 -5.41 14.59 17.62
N VAL A 12 -4.35 13.79 17.49
CA VAL A 12 -3.63 13.67 16.23
C VAL A 12 -4.61 13.02 15.28
N ASP A 13 -5.24 13.83 14.42
CA ASP A 13 -6.14 13.34 13.37
C ASP A 13 -5.40 12.26 12.58
N GLU A 14 -5.95 11.05 12.68
CA GLU A 14 -5.53 9.94 11.86
C GLU A 14 -5.94 10.30 10.42
N PRO A 15 -5.00 10.46 9.49
CA PRO A 15 -5.35 10.92 8.16
C PRO A 15 -6.30 9.93 7.50
N ASP A 16 -7.42 10.44 6.98
CA ASP A 16 -8.35 9.66 6.17
C ASP A 16 -7.58 8.89 5.08
N ALA A 17 -7.95 7.65 4.82
CA ALA A 17 -7.24 6.76 3.88
C ALA A 17 -6.88 7.39 2.50
N PRO A 18 -7.70 8.26 1.88
CA PRO A 18 -7.33 8.99 0.67
C PRO A 18 -6.12 9.93 0.87
N GLN A 19 -6.06 10.65 2.00
CA GLN A 19 -4.95 11.54 2.33
C GLN A 19 -3.66 10.76 2.62
N LEU A 20 -3.79 9.61 3.29
CA LEU A 20 -2.65 8.74 3.59
C LEU A 20 -1.97 8.25 2.30
N GLY A 21 -2.75 7.85 1.29
CA GLY A 21 -2.21 7.39 0.00
C GLY A 21 -1.34 8.45 -0.68
N GLU A 22 -1.82 9.69 -0.75
CA GLU A 22 -1.08 10.80 -1.36
C GLU A 22 0.22 11.13 -0.59
N LEU A 23 0.15 11.13 0.74
CA LEU A 23 1.34 11.34 1.59
C LEU A 23 2.40 10.27 1.33
N LEU A 24 1.99 9.00 1.23
CA LEU A 24 2.91 7.89 0.97
C LEU A 24 3.54 8.00 -0.43
N VAL A 25 2.77 8.32 -1.47
CA VAL A 25 3.30 8.49 -2.84
C VAL A 25 4.33 9.63 -2.90
N ARG A 26 4.07 10.74 -2.22
CA ARG A 26 5.00 11.88 -2.14
C ARG A 26 6.28 11.55 -1.36
N SER A 27 6.17 10.65 -0.37
CA SER A 27 7.29 10.23 0.48
C SER A 27 8.16 9.12 -0.12
N ALA A 28 7.73 8.53 -1.24
CA ALA A 28 8.36 7.36 -1.83
C ALA A 28 9.83 7.63 -2.21
N ALA A 29 10.72 6.71 -1.84
CA ALA A 29 12.17 6.87 -1.97
C ALA A 29 12.68 6.67 -3.41
N ASP A 30 12.09 5.75 -4.16
CA ASP A 30 12.50 5.41 -5.52
C ASP A 30 11.31 4.96 -6.40
N LEU A 31 11.60 4.54 -7.64
CA LEU A 31 10.59 4.09 -8.60
C LEU A 31 9.83 2.84 -8.12
N ARG A 32 10.52 1.88 -7.50
CA ARG A 32 9.90 0.64 -7.02
C ARG A 32 8.96 0.93 -5.86
N ASP A 33 9.45 1.74 -4.92
CA ASP A 33 8.67 2.22 -3.78
C ASP A 33 7.42 2.95 -4.26
N ARG A 34 7.57 3.95 -5.14
CA ARG A 34 6.44 4.71 -5.70
C ARG A 34 5.44 3.80 -6.41
N THR A 35 5.92 2.85 -7.20
CA THR A 35 5.07 1.89 -7.93
C THR A 35 4.28 1.01 -6.97
N ALA A 36 4.91 0.51 -5.91
CA ALA A 36 4.27 -0.32 -4.89
C ALA A 36 3.23 0.47 -4.08
N VAL A 37 3.56 1.70 -3.66
CA VAL A 37 2.59 2.58 -2.99
C VAL A 37 1.39 2.85 -3.89
N GLN A 38 1.62 3.19 -5.15
CA GLN A 38 0.54 3.50 -6.09
C GLN A 38 -0.39 2.31 -6.30
N ALA A 39 0.15 1.08 -6.38
CA ALA A 39 -0.66 -0.14 -6.45
C ALA A 39 -1.57 -0.29 -5.20
N LEU A 40 -1.06 -0.03 -4.00
CA LEU A 40 -1.86 -0.07 -2.78
C LEU A 40 -2.96 1.00 -2.74
N VAL A 41 -2.65 2.21 -3.20
CA VAL A 41 -3.62 3.31 -3.29
C VAL A 41 -4.72 2.97 -4.29
N GLU A 42 -4.40 2.34 -5.42
CA GLU A 42 -5.36 1.92 -6.43
C GLU A 42 -6.26 0.77 -5.95
N GLU A 43 -5.73 -0.14 -5.13
CA GLU A 43 -6.49 -1.25 -4.52
C GLU A 43 -7.48 -0.74 -3.46
N ARG A 44 -7.12 0.32 -2.72
CA ARG A 44 -7.91 1.05 -1.71
C ARG A 44 -8.28 0.26 -0.47
N LYS A 45 -8.79 -0.97 -0.61
CA LYS A 45 -9.36 -1.74 0.50
C LYS A 45 -8.31 -2.11 1.54
N LEU A 46 -7.11 -2.49 1.10
CA LEU A 46 -6.01 -2.85 2.00
C LEU A 46 -5.56 -1.65 2.84
N LEU A 47 -5.39 -0.47 2.24
CA LEU A 47 -5.02 0.74 3.00
C LEU A 47 -6.13 1.24 3.92
N ALA A 48 -7.39 0.85 3.71
CA ALA A 48 -8.47 1.17 4.63
C ALA A 48 -8.46 0.31 5.91
N ARG A 49 -7.65 -0.75 5.98
CA ARG A 49 -7.59 -1.65 7.15
C ARG A 49 -6.53 -1.18 8.14
N ASP A 50 -6.92 -1.05 9.40
CA ASP A 50 -6.03 -0.57 10.48
C ASP A 50 -4.80 -1.45 10.68
N ASN A 51 -4.96 -2.77 10.60
CA ASN A 51 -3.86 -3.70 10.77
C ASN A 51 -2.83 -3.61 9.63
N VAL A 52 -3.28 -3.34 8.40
CA VAL A 52 -2.40 -3.08 7.25
C VAL A 52 -1.70 -1.74 7.42
N ARG A 53 -2.41 -0.67 7.81
CA ARG A 53 -1.81 0.65 8.08
C ARG A 53 -0.77 0.58 9.19
N ALA A 54 -1.08 -0.10 10.29
CA ALA A 54 -0.17 -0.27 11.43
C ALA A 54 1.08 -1.10 11.08
N ALA A 55 0.98 -2.04 10.14
CA ALA A 55 2.12 -2.81 9.66
C ALA A 55 2.96 -2.06 8.62
N LEU A 56 2.31 -1.26 7.76
CA LEU A 56 2.94 -0.57 6.65
C LEU A 56 3.54 0.77 7.04
N VAL A 57 2.82 1.59 7.79
CA VAL A 57 3.10 3.01 7.90
C VAL A 57 3.96 3.28 9.13
N THR A 58 5.02 4.05 8.93
CA THR A 58 5.82 4.61 10.01
C THR A 58 5.95 6.12 9.84
N LYS A 59 6.00 6.85 10.95
CA LYS A 59 6.25 8.30 10.95
C LYS A 59 7.71 8.54 11.34
N GLN A 60 8.51 9.05 10.40
CA GLN A 60 9.90 9.42 10.65
C GLN A 60 10.10 10.91 10.36
N GLY A 61 10.51 11.68 11.38
CA GLY A 61 10.75 13.12 11.22
C GLY A 61 9.52 13.91 10.74
N GLY A 62 8.32 13.48 11.10
CA GLY A 62 7.06 14.09 10.65
C GLY A 62 6.54 13.58 9.30
N VAL A 63 7.33 12.82 8.55
CA VAL A 63 6.97 12.27 7.24
C VAL A 63 6.47 10.83 7.41
N MET A 64 5.30 10.54 6.84
CA MET A 64 4.79 9.16 6.74
C MET A 64 5.57 8.42 5.67
N LYS A 65 6.03 7.21 5.96
CA LYS A 65 6.77 6.33 5.04
C LYS A 65 6.25 4.90 5.12
N CYS A 66 6.46 4.14 4.05
CA CYS A 66 6.24 2.71 4.04
C CYS A 66 7.41 1.95 4.68
N ARG A 67 7.09 0.97 5.53
CA ARG A 67 7.99 0.02 6.18
C ARG A 67 7.73 -1.37 5.59
N TRP A 68 8.30 -1.61 4.42
CA TRP A 68 8.04 -2.80 3.64
C TRP A 68 8.50 -4.11 4.29
N GLU A 69 9.62 -4.11 5.00
CA GLU A 69 10.12 -5.29 5.74
C GLU A 69 9.20 -5.64 6.91
N GLY A 70 8.68 -4.60 7.58
CA GLY A 70 7.70 -4.76 8.66
C GLY A 70 6.39 -5.36 8.17
N MET A 71 5.96 -4.97 6.97
CA MET A 71 4.82 -5.57 6.27
C MET A 71 5.09 -7.02 5.87
N ALA A 72 6.23 -7.29 5.24
CA ALA A 72 6.59 -8.63 4.77
C ALA A 72 6.64 -9.66 5.90
N GLY A 73 7.18 -9.27 7.06
CA GLY A 73 7.22 -10.13 8.25
C GLY A 73 5.84 -10.44 8.86
N ARG A 74 4.81 -9.65 8.53
CA ARG A 74 3.44 -9.81 9.08
C ARG A 74 2.43 -10.29 8.05
N LEU A 75 2.82 -10.54 6.80
CA LEU A 75 1.90 -10.86 5.70
C LEU A 75 0.85 -11.94 6.06
N TYR A 76 1.24 -12.95 6.84
CA TYR A 76 0.36 -14.06 7.24
C TYR A 76 -0.40 -13.81 8.56
N SER A 77 -0.08 -12.77 9.32
CA SER A 77 -0.79 -12.41 10.57
C SER A 77 -1.79 -11.26 10.40
N LEU A 78 -1.91 -10.71 9.19
CA LEU A 78 -2.80 -9.58 8.87
C LEU A 78 -4.25 -10.00 8.61
N GLY A 79 -4.62 -11.26 8.77
CA GLY A 79 -5.99 -11.72 8.53
C GLY A 79 -6.48 -11.40 7.10
N LEU A 80 -5.58 -11.46 6.13
CA LEU A 80 -5.88 -11.24 4.72
C LEU A 80 -6.45 -12.52 4.12
N ASP A 81 -7.43 -12.38 3.23
CA ASP A 81 -7.84 -13.48 2.36
C ASP A 81 -6.73 -13.85 1.36
N ASP A 82 -6.89 -14.94 0.62
CA ASP A 82 -5.85 -15.43 -0.27
C ASP A 82 -5.55 -14.47 -1.44
N GLY A 83 -6.56 -13.76 -1.95
CA GLY A 83 -6.39 -12.78 -3.03
C GLY A 83 -5.74 -11.48 -2.56
N GLU A 84 -6.11 -11.00 -1.38
CA GLU A 84 -5.45 -9.89 -0.68
C GLU A 84 -3.98 -10.19 -0.40
N ARG A 85 -3.71 -11.40 0.11
CA ARG A 85 -2.36 -11.85 0.45
C ARG A 85 -1.51 -12.03 -0.81
N ALA A 86 -2.08 -12.61 -1.87
CA ALA A 86 -1.41 -12.74 -3.16
C ALA A 86 -1.05 -11.37 -3.75
N PHE A 87 -2.01 -10.43 -3.75
CA PHE A 87 -1.79 -9.07 -4.22
C PHE A 87 -0.65 -8.40 -3.44
N LEU A 88 -0.71 -8.43 -2.11
CA LEU A 88 0.30 -7.81 -1.26
C LEU A 88 1.67 -8.49 -1.41
N GLY A 89 1.70 -9.81 -1.59
CA GLY A 89 2.92 -10.55 -1.91
C GLY A 89 3.58 -10.08 -3.21
N LEU A 90 2.79 -9.82 -4.26
CA LEU A 90 3.30 -9.29 -5.53
C LEU A 90 3.80 -7.85 -5.39
N VAL A 91 3.08 -7.00 -4.64
CA VAL A 91 3.52 -5.63 -4.31
C VAL A 91 4.87 -5.63 -3.55
N LEU A 92 5.02 -6.52 -2.58
CA LEU A 92 6.29 -6.69 -1.85
C LEU A 92 7.42 -7.19 -2.76
N SER A 93 7.10 -7.93 -3.82
CA SER A 93 8.06 -8.35 -4.84
C SER A 93 8.47 -7.22 -5.78
N ILE A 94 7.58 -6.29 -6.09
CA ILE A 94 7.91 -5.08 -6.87
C ILE A 94 8.94 -4.23 -6.12
N VAL A 95 8.76 -4.07 -4.81
CA VAL A 95 9.71 -3.34 -3.95
C VAL A 95 11.01 -4.13 -3.71
N GLY A 96 11.00 -5.45 -3.89
CA GLY A 96 12.18 -6.31 -3.77
C GLY A 96 12.45 -6.84 -2.37
N VAL A 97 11.49 -6.73 -1.45
CA VAL A 97 11.61 -7.19 -0.05
C VAL A 97 11.21 -8.65 0.10
N ARG A 98 10.46 -9.21 -0.86
CA ARG A 98 10.03 -10.61 -0.86
C ARG A 98 9.99 -11.16 -2.28
N GLN A 99 10.35 -12.43 -2.46
CA GLN A 99 10.09 -13.12 -3.73
C GLN A 99 8.67 -13.70 -3.72
N SER A 100 7.95 -13.49 -4.82
CA SER A 100 6.62 -14.07 -5.05
C SER A 100 6.59 -14.79 -6.38
N TYR A 101 5.94 -15.96 -6.43
CA TYR A 101 5.73 -16.70 -7.67
C TYR A 101 4.65 -16.02 -8.49
N LEU A 102 4.84 -16.00 -9.83
CA LEU A 102 3.84 -15.43 -10.74
C LEU A 102 2.50 -16.19 -10.67
N SER A 103 2.50 -17.47 -10.28
CA SER A 103 1.30 -18.27 -10.06
C SER A 103 0.35 -17.65 -9.03
N ALA A 104 0.83 -16.80 -8.11
CA ALA A 104 -0.04 -16.06 -7.19
C ALA A 104 -1.08 -15.18 -7.90
N ALA A 105 -0.88 -14.86 -9.18
CA ALA A 105 -1.86 -14.19 -10.02
C ALA A 105 -3.20 -14.96 -10.12
N GLU A 106 -3.20 -16.28 -9.94
CA GLU A 106 -4.42 -17.11 -9.97
C GLU A 106 -5.43 -16.78 -8.87
N HIS A 107 -4.97 -16.18 -7.77
CA HIS A 107 -5.81 -15.76 -6.65
C HIS A 107 -6.30 -14.32 -6.78
N LEU A 108 -5.86 -13.57 -7.81
CA LEU A 108 -6.27 -12.19 -8.00
C LEU A 108 -7.62 -12.13 -8.72
N ASP A 109 -8.51 -11.28 -8.20
CA ASP A 109 -9.65 -10.83 -8.99
C ASP A 109 -9.19 -9.93 -10.16
N GLU A 110 -10.07 -9.71 -11.13
CA GLU A 110 -9.76 -8.92 -12.33
C GLU A 110 -9.22 -7.53 -11.98
N ARG A 111 -9.76 -6.90 -10.93
CA ARG A 111 -9.35 -5.56 -10.51
C ARG A 111 -7.92 -5.56 -9.99
N ARG A 112 -7.57 -6.49 -9.10
CA ARG A 112 -6.23 -6.61 -8.51
C ARG A 112 -5.21 -7.05 -9.55
N LEU A 113 -5.58 -7.96 -10.46
CA LEU A 113 -4.74 -8.35 -11.58
C LEU A 113 -4.39 -7.15 -12.47
N LYS A 114 -5.39 -6.35 -12.85
CA LYS A 114 -5.16 -5.13 -13.63
C LYS A 114 -4.17 -4.17 -12.95
N ILE A 115 -4.33 -3.94 -11.65
CA ILE A 115 -3.44 -3.06 -10.87
C ILE A 115 -2.01 -3.61 -10.86
N VAL A 116 -1.82 -4.91 -10.63
CA VAL A 116 -0.48 -5.54 -10.64
C VAL A 116 0.18 -5.39 -12.01
N LEU A 117 -0.55 -5.67 -13.09
CA LEU A 117 0.01 -5.54 -14.43
C LEU A 117 0.35 -4.08 -14.77
N GLN A 118 -0.49 -3.12 -14.36
CA GLN A 118 -0.18 -1.69 -14.47
C GLN A 118 1.07 -1.31 -13.67
N ALA A 119 1.25 -1.87 -12.48
CA ALA A 119 2.45 -1.67 -11.68
C ALA A 119 3.71 -2.24 -12.38
N MET A 120 3.61 -3.41 -13.01
CA MET A 120 4.70 -3.98 -13.81
C MET A 120 5.05 -3.10 -15.02
N MET A 121 4.04 -2.55 -15.71
CA MET A 121 4.23 -1.62 -16.82
C MET A 121 4.97 -0.35 -16.39
N ARG A 122 4.56 0.25 -15.26
CA ARG A 122 5.24 1.41 -14.66
C ARG A 122 6.69 1.09 -14.30
N LEU A 123 6.93 -0.07 -13.69
CA LEU A 123 8.27 -0.52 -13.32
C LEU A 123 9.18 -0.71 -14.55
N ALA A 124 8.60 -1.17 -15.66
CA ALA A 124 9.30 -1.31 -16.93
C ALA A 124 9.46 0.01 -17.71
N GLY A 125 8.95 1.14 -17.18
CA GLY A 125 8.96 2.43 -17.86
C GLY A 125 8.02 2.50 -19.08
N ASN A 126 7.01 1.62 -19.14
CA ASN A 126 6.11 1.47 -20.28
C ASN A 126 4.70 1.95 -19.94
N ASP A 127 4.38 3.22 -20.20
CA ASP A 127 3.03 3.76 -19.92
C ASP A 127 2.03 3.55 -21.07
N ARG A 128 2.46 2.94 -22.18
CA ARG A 128 1.72 2.90 -23.46
C ARG A 128 1.10 1.55 -23.81
N ILE A 129 1.42 0.50 -23.07
CA ILE A 129 0.86 -0.82 -23.35
C ILE A 129 -0.57 -0.86 -22.83
N ALA A 130 -1.53 -1.01 -23.74
CA ALA A 130 -2.92 -1.22 -23.37
C ALA A 130 -3.11 -2.68 -22.93
N ILE A 131 -3.55 -2.88 -21.69
CA ILE A 131 -3.99 -4.18 -21.19
C ILE A 131 -5.49 -4.26 -21.42
N GLY A 132 -5.88 -5.07 -22.40
CA GLY A 132 -7.28 -5.30 -22.75
C GLY A 132 -7.61 -6.79 -22.74
N ALA A 133 -8.89 -7.11 -22.56
CA ALA A 133 -9.40 -8.45 -22.77
C ALA A 133 -9.48 -8.75 -24.29
N ARG A 134 -9.17 -9.98 -24.69
CA ARG A 134 -9.79 -10.55 -25.89
C ARG A 134 -11.17 -11.06 -25.48
N LEU A 135 -12.20 -10.53 -26.14
CA LEU A 135 -13.56 -11.08 -26.14
C LEU A 135 -13.55 -12.51 -26.66
#